data_AF-W7UGQ8-F1
#
_entry.id   AF-W7UGQ8-F1
#
_cell.length_a   1.000
_cell.length_b   1.000
_cell.length_c   1.000
_cell.angle_alpha   90.00
_cell.angle_beta   90.00
_cell.angle_gamma   90.00
#
_symmetry.space_group_name_H-M   'P 1'
#
loop_
_entity.id
_entity.type
_entity.pdbx_description
1 polymer ?
#
loop_
_entity_poly.entity_id
_entity_poly.type
_entity_poly.pdbx_seq_one_letter_code
_entity_poly.pdbx_strand_id
1 'polypeptide(L)' 'MFIADIKSSGWRSEVRDVLTEKGIMRIEALIPDKTDEKAMKRAEKELCKIFSKYREVTDRCKNQ' A
#
# COMPACT_ATOMS: atom_id res chain seq x y z
N MET A 1 -16.33 -16.24 -7.00
CA MET A 1 -15.27 -15.37 -6.44
C MET A 1 -15.96 -14.40 -5.51
N PHE A 2 -15.74 -14.49 -4.20
CA PHE A 2 -16.47 -13.68 -3.22
C PHE A 2 -15.76 -12.33 -3.02
N ILE A 3 -16.51 -11.27 -2.69
CA ILE A 3 -15.96 -9.93 -2.39
C ILE A 3 -14.89 -9.97 -1.27
N ALA A 4 -14.98 -10.97 -0.38
CA ALA A 4 -13.96 -11.23 0.64
C ALA A 4 -12.60 -11.63 0.06
N ASP A 5 -12.56 -12.37 -1.06
CA ASP A 5 -11.34 -12.81 -1.73
C ASP A 5 -10.63 -11.64 -2.44
N ILE A 6 -11.40 -10.64 -2.88
CA ILE A 6 -10.85 -9.42 -3.50
C ILE A 6 -10.10 -8.60 -2.45
N LYS A 7 -10.68 -8.45 -1.25
CA LYS A 7 -10.05 -7.70 -0.14
C LYS A 7 -8.73 -8.32 0.35
N SER A 8 -8.60 -9.64 0.36
CA SER A 8 -7.35 -10.31 0.75
C SER A 8 -6.25 -10.22 -0.32
N SER A 9 -6.61 -9.90 -1.56
CA SER A 9 -5.69 -9.77 -2.70
C SER A 9 -5.03 -8.39 -2.85
N GLY A 10 -5.30 -7.45 -1.94
CA GLY A 10 -4.80 -6.07 -2.04
C GLY A 10 -5.53 -5.23 -3.08
N TRP A 11 -6.75 -5.61 -3.43
CA TRP A 11 -7.64 -4.88 -4.32
C TRP A 11 -8.93 -4.55 -3.60
N ARG A 12 -9.54 -3.43 -3.94
CA ARG A 12 -10.90 -3.10 -3.50
C ARG A 12 -11.77 -2.81 -4.72
N SER A 13 -13.03 -3.26 -4.64
CA SER A 13 -14.04 -2.91 -5.62
C SER A 13 -14.63 -1.55 -5.25
N GLU A 14 -14.69 -0.65 -6.22
CA GLU A 14 -15.39 0.62 -6.14
C GLU A 14 -16.52 0.63 -7.17
N VAL A 15 -17.76 0.74 -6.69
CA VAL A 15 -18.95 0.80 -7.54
C VAL A 15 -19.40 2.24 -7.65
N ARG A 16 -19.59 2.73 -8.88
CA ARG A 16 -20.12 4.06 -9.16
C ARG A 16 -21.25 3.99 -10.18
N ASP A 17 -22.31 4.72 -9.92
CA ASP A 17 -23.42 4.89 -10.84
C ASP A 17 -23.19 6.18 -11.65
N VAL A 18 -23.12 6.05 -12.97
CA VAL A 18 -22.85 7.14 -13.91
C VAL A 18 -24.11 7.40 -14.73
N LEU A 19 -24.62 8.62 -14.72
CA LEU A 19 -25.73 9.00 -15.59
C LEU A 19 -25.21 9.18 -17.02
N THR A 20 -25.81 8.46 -17.95
CA THR A 20 -25.52 8.54 -19.39
C THR A 20 -26.78 8.94 -20.16
N GLU A 21 -26.64 9.24 -21.45
CA GLU A 21 -27.78 9.52 -22.35
C GLU A 21 -28.81 8.38 -22.42
N LYS A 22 -28.41 7.15 -22.05
CA LYS A 22 -29.26 5.95 -22.05
C LYS A 22 -29.77 5.57 -20.64
N GLY A 23 -29.51 6.40 -19.62
CA GLY A 23 -29.87 6.13 -18.23
C GLY A 23 -28.66 5.87 -17.32
N ILE A 24 -28.90 5.26 -16.15
CA ILE A 24 -27.86 4.99 -15.15
C ILE A 24 -27.05 3.77 -15.58
N MET A 25 -25.75 3.96 -15.75
CA MET A 25 -24.76 2.90 -15.97
C MET A 25 -24.01 2.63 -14.67
N ARG A 26 -24.10 1.41 -14.16
CA ARG A 26 -23.32 0.96 -13.00
C ARG A 26 -21.94 0.49 -13.46
N ILE A 27 -20.89 1.13 -12.97
CA ILE A 27 -19.49 0.80 -13.27
C ILE A 27 -18.87 0.24 -12.00
N GLU A 28 -18.29 -0.96 -12.11
CA GLU A 28 -17.48 -1.57 -11.06
C GLU A 28 -16.00 -1.52 -11.45
N ALA A 29 -15.21 -0.78 -10.67
CA ALA A 29 -13.78 -0.64 -10.87
C ALA A 29 -13.00 -1.38 -9.77
N LEU A 30 -12.04 -2.21 -10.18
CA LEU A 30 -11.05 -2.76 -9.27
C LEU A 30 -9.90 -1.76 -9.14
N ILE A 31 -9.72 -1.23 -7.94
CA ILE A 31 -8.62 -0.33 -7.63
C ILE A 31 -7.65 -1.00 -6.64
N PRO A 32 -6.34 -0.83 -6.84
CA PRO A 32 -5.36 -1.39 -5.92
C PRO A 32 -5.58 -0.73 -4.56
N ASP A 33 -5.64 -1.53 -3.52
CA ASP A 33 -5.77 -1.06 -2.15
C ASP A 33 -4.43 -0.47 -1.76
N LYS A 34 -4.26 0.84 -2.02
CA LYS A 34 -2.98 1.56 -1.91
C LYS A 34 -2.41 1.65 -0.49
N THR A 35 -3.01 0.98 0.48
CA THR A 35 -2.59 1.12 1.87
C THR A 35 -2.63 -0.22 2.60
N ASP A 36 -1.74 -1.14 2.24
CA ASP A 36 -1.19 -2.02 3.28
C ASP A 36 -0.26 -1.16 4.15
N GLU A 37 -0.88 -0.34 5.00
CA GLU A 37 -0.21 0.53 5.96
C GLU A 37 0.73 -0.28 6.86
N LYS A 38 0.43 -1.57 7.08
CA LYS A 38 1.30 -2.48 7.83
C LYS A 38 2.54 -2.87 7.00
N ALA A 39 2.42 -3.13 5.70
CA ALA A 39 3.58 -3.34 4.83
C ALA A 39 4.46 -2.09 4.76
N MET A 40 3.86 -0.91 4.61
CA MET A 40 4.60 0.36 4.59
C MET A 40 5.33 0.62 5.92
N LYS A 41 4.65 0.48 7.06
CA LYS A 41 5.28 0.61 8.40
C LYS A 41 6.39 -0.42 8.64
N ARG A 42 6.25 -1.64 8.09
CA ARG A 42 7.31 -2.66 8.16
C ARG A 42 8.53 -2.25 7.33
N ALA A 43 8.31 -1.79 6.09
CA ALA A 43 9.39 -1.32 5.23
C ALA A 43 10.13 -0.13 5.85
N GLU A 44 9.40 0.84 6.41
CA GLU A 44 9.97 1.99 7.12
C GLU A 44 10.84 1.55 8.32
N LYS A 45 10.35 0.61 9.14
CA LYS A 45 11.09 0.09 10.30
C LYS A 45 12.38 -0.61 9.88
N GLU A 46 12.35 -1.42 8.82
CA GLU A 46 13.54 -2.11 8.32
C GLU A 46 14.57 -1.12 7.74
N LEU A 47 14.13 -0.11 6.99
CA LEU A 47 15.00 0.96 6.51
C LEU A 47 15.67 1.70 7.66
N CYS A 48 14.91 2.09 8.68
CA CYS A 48 15.45 2.74 9.88
C CYS A 48 16.52 1.89 10.58
N LYS A 49 16.34 0.56 10.72
CA LYS A 49 17.36 -0.32 11.28
C LYS A 49 18.65 -0.34 10.46
N ILE A 50 18.51 -0.44 9.13
CA ILE A 50 19.65 -0.46 8.22
C ILE A 50 20.45 0.84 8.37
N PHE A 51 19.79 1.99 8.29
CA PHE A 51 20.46 3.28 8.41
C PHE A 51 21.10 3.52 9.79
N SER A 52 20.44 3.10 10.87
CA SER A 52 21.03 3.17 12.22
C SER A 52 22.30 2.33 12.34
N LYS A 53 22.31 1.12 11.78
CA LYS A 53 23.50 0.27 11.76
C LYS A 53 24.65 0.92 10.98
N TYR A 54 24.36 1.52 9.82
CA TYR A 54 25.38 2.24 9.05
C TYR A 54 25.91 3.47 9.78
N ARG A 55 25.05 4.20 10.51
CA ARG A 55 25.44 5.33 11.35
C ARG A 55 26.43 4.92 12.45
N GLU A 56 26.14 3.84 13.18
CA GLU A 56 27.04 3.33 14.22
C GLU A 56 28.39 2.84 13.67
N VAL A 57 28.40 2.34 12.44
CA VAL A 57 29.65 1.97 11.75
C VAL A 57 30.42 3.22 11.34
N THR A 58 29.74 4.24 10.80
CA THR A 58 30.40 5.50 10.40
C THR A 58 30.93 6.27 11.60
N ASP A 59 30.21 6.30 12.72
CA ASP A 59 30.64 6.99 13.94
C ASP A 59 31.84 6.26 14.60
N ARG A 60 31.92 4.92 14.51
CA ARG A 60 33.11 4.16 14.96
C ARG A 60 34.33 4.38 14.08
N CYS A 61 34.15 4.49 12.76
CA CYS A 61 35.26 4.76 11.84
C CYS A 61 35.80 6.20 11.93
N LYS A 62 35.04 7.15 12.48
CA LYS A 62 35.49 8.55 12.67
C LYS A 62 36.29 8.78 13.96
N ASN A 63 36.20 7.87 14.93
CA ASN A 63 36.85 7.97 16.23
C ASN A 63 38.11 7.06 16.34
N GLN A 64 38.64 6.64 15.20
CA GLN A 64 39.87 5.84 15.05
C GLN A 64 40.91 6.66 14.30
#